data_AF-A0A7S0HP49-F1
#
_entry.id   AF-A0A7S0HP49-F1
#
_cell.length_a   1.000
_cell.length_b   1.000
_cell.length_c   1.000
_cell.angle_alpha   90.00
_cell.angle_beta   90.00
_cell.angle_gamma   90.00
#
_symmetry.space_group_name_H-M   'P 1'
#
loop_
_entity.id
_entity.type
_entity.pdbx_description
1 polymer ?
#
loop_
_entity_poly.entity_id
_entity_poly.type
_entity_poly.pdbx_seq_one_letter_code
_entity_poly.pdbx_strand_id
1 'polypeptide(L)'
;KQLTEKAAVNKRTERERHFSKKYHKVKFFERLKVEKRIGVLRKQLAEASVAAKKAPLEEQLREAEHDLLYVQHFPRHKKYLSLFPSEENPYVTKERARIRAMLVRRSAEGTLESKPESKSVSKAARKEAREGAGGGEEEDESEGEDEEDTLEEDAFFAGADEADEADE
;
A
#
# COMPACT_ATOMS: atom_id res chain seq x y z
N LYS A 1 -6.34 -36.99 1.27
CA LYS A 1 -5.11 -36.14 1.29
C LYS A 1 -5.15 -35.04 0.21
N GLN A 2 -5.45 -35.35 -1.06
CA GLN A 2 -5.52 -34.31 -2.12
C GLN A 2 -6.65 -33.28 -1.96
N LEU A 3 -7.82 -33.66 -1.43
CA LEU A 3 -8.96 -32.75 -1.21
C LEU A 3 -8.66 -31.66 -0.16
N THR A 4 -7.98 -32.04 0.93
CA THR A 4 -7.62 -31.13 2.01
C THR A 4 -6.56 -30.11 1.56
N GLU A 5 -5.62 -30.53 0.71
CA GLU A 5 -4.61 -29.66 0.11
C GLU A 5 -5.24 -28.64 -0.85
N LYS A 6 -6.13 -29.10 -1.75
CA LYS A 6 -6.88 -28.21 -2.64
C LYS A 6 -7.71 -27.18 -1.87
N ALA A 7 -8.40 -27.61 -0.81
CA ALA A 7 -9.16 -26.72 0.05
C ALA A 7 -8.27 -25.68 0.75
N ALA A 8 -7.07 -26.06 1.20
CA ALA A 8 -6.11 -25.14 1.82
C ALA A 8 -5.56 -24.10 0.83
N VAL A 9 -5.28 -24.51 -0.41
CA VAL A 9 -4.87 -23.61 -1.49
C VAL A 9 -5.96 -22.60 -1.81
N ASN A 10 -7.22 -23.04 -1.94
CA ASN A 10 -8.35 -22.15 -2.20
C ASN A 10 -8.55 -21.13 -1.06
N LYS A 11 -8.51 -21.57 0.20
CA LYS A 11 -8.57 -20.66 1.36
C LYS A 11 -7.42 -19.65 1.38
N ARG A 12 -6.25 -20.00 0.82
CA ARG A 12 -5.14 -19.06 0.69
C ARG A 12 -5.39 -18.04 -0.42
N THR A 13 -5.84 -18.46 -1.59
CA THR A 13 -6.08 -17.56 -2.72
C THR A 13 -7.21 -16.56 -2.44
N GLU A 14 -8.27 -16.97 -1.74
CA GLU A 14 -9.33 -16.09 -1.28
C GLU A 14 -8.82 -15.01 -0.33
N ARG A 15 -8.01 -15.40 0.68
CA ARG A 15 -7.36 -14.44 1.58
C ARG A 15 -6.43 -13.48 0.85
N GLU A 16 -5.66 -13.98 -0.11
CA GLU A 16 -4.80 -13.13 -0.94
C GLU A 16 -5.61 -12.08 -1.72
N ARG A 17 -6.76 -12.46 -2.30
CA ARG A 17 -7.65 -11.52 -2.99
C ARG A 17 -8.22 -10.49 -2.03
N HIS A 18 -8.73 -10.92 -0.87
CA HIS A 18 -9.29 -10.05 0.15
C HIS A 18 -8.27 -9.03 0.67
N PHE A 19 -7.09 -9.49 1.10
CA PHE A 19 -6.04 -8.59 1.62
C PHE A 19 -5.42 -7.72 0.54
N SER A 20 -5.32 -8.19 -0.70
CA SER A 20 -4.85 -7.35 -1.81
C SER A 20 -5.75 -6.14 -2.00
N LYS A 21 -7.08 -6.28 -1.93
CA LYS A 21 -8.03 -5.16 -2.00
C LYS A 21 -7.97 -4.28 -0.75
N LYS A 22 -8.10 -4.89 0.43
CA LYS A 22 -8.18 -4.19 1.73
C LYS A 22 -6.97 -3.30 2.00
N TYR A 23 -5.76 -3.80 1.73
CA TYR A 23 -4.52 -3.08 2.01
C TYR A 23 -3.92 -2.39 0.78
N HIS A 24 -4.61 -2.40 -0.37
CA HIS A 24 -4.09 -1.80 -1.61
C HIS A 24 -3.67 -0.34 -1.42
N LYS A 25 -4.58 0.47 -0.87
CA LYS A 25 -4.37 1.91 -0.67
C LYS A 25 -3.33 2.19 0.41
N VAL A 26 -3.39 1.48 1.54
CA VAL A 26 -2.38 1.61 2.61
C VAL A 26 -0.97 1.34 2.08
N LYS A 27 -0.79 0.22 1.37
CA LYS A 27 0.50 -0.12 0.75
C LYS A 27 0.94 0.89 -0.29
N PHE A 28 0.01 1.46 -1.06
CA PHE A 28 0.32 2.48 -2.07
C PHE A 28 0.87 3.75 -1.42
N PHE A 29 0.19 4.29 -0.41
CA PHE A 29 0.65 5.51 0.27
C PHE A 29 1.96 5.29 1.03
N GLU A 30 2.14 4.14 1.67
CA GLU A 30 3.42 3.83 2.32
C GLU A 30 4.56 3.68 1.32
N ARG A 31 4.31 3.03 0.17
CA ARG A 31 5.29 2.95 -0.91
C ARG A 31 5.71 4.34 -1.38
N LEU A 32 4.75 5.22 -1.66
CA LEU A 32 5.03 6.61 -2.06
C LEU A 32 5.83 7.37 -1.00
N LYS A 33 5.50 7.21 0.29
CA LYS A 33 6.25 7.82 1.39
C LYS A 33 7.71 7.36 1.40
N VAL A 34 7.94 6.06 1.26
CA VAL A 34 9.28 5.46 1.23
C VAL A 34 10.05 5.89 -0.02
N GLU A 35 9.44 5.87 -1.20
CA GLU A 35 10.06 6.31 -2.46
C GLU A 35 10.47 7.79 -2.39
N LYS A 36 9.61 8.66 -1.83
CA LYS A 36 9.92 10.06 -1.60
C LYS A 36 11.11 10.20 -0.64
N ARG A 37 11.13 9.44 0.46
CA ARG A 37 12.24 9.44 1.43
C ARG A 37 13.56 9.02 0.78
N ILE A 38 13.56 7.94 -0.01
CA ILE A 38 14.72 7.50 -0.80
C ILE A 38 15.20 8.62 -1.73
N GLY A 39 14.27 9.27 -2.45
CA GLY A 39 14.59 10.38 -3.35
C GLY A 39 15.25 11.56 -2.63
N VAL A 40 14.77 11.92 -1.43
CA VAL A 40 15.36 12.99 -0.61
C VAL A 40 16.75 12.58 -0.10
N LEU A 41 16.90 11.38 0.45
CA LEU A 41 18.17 10.88 0.97
C LEU A 41 19.25 10.81 -0.12
N ARG A 42 18.89 10.38 -1.33
CA ARG A 42 19.81 10.37 -2.49
C ARG A 42 20.28 11.77 -2.87
N LYS A 43 19.41 12.79 -2.83
CA LYS A 43 19.79 14.19 -3.07
C LYS A 43 20.74 14.69 -1.98
N GLN A 44 20.41 14.44 -0.71
CA GLN A 44 21.26 14.82 0.42
C GLN A 44 22.64 14.17 0.36
N LEU A 45 22.74 12.91 -0.08
CA LEU A 45 24.02 12.24 -0.30
C LEU A 45 24.85 12.86 -1.43
N ALA A 46 24.19 13.34 -2.48
CA ALA A 46 24.87 14.03 -3.59
C ALA A 46 25.39 15.41 -3.16
N GLU A 47 24.65 16.13 -2.31
CA GLU A 47 25.02 17.46 -1.80
C GLU A 47 26.04 17.40 -0.64
N ALA A 48 26.10 16.28 0.09
CA ALA A 48 27.07 16.10 1.17
C ALA A 48 28.50 16.05 0.62
N SER A 49 29.36 16.98 1.05
CA SER A 49 30.78 16.99 0.68
C SER A 49 31.67 16.21 1.66
N VAL A 50 31.23 16.08 2.92
CA VAL A 50 32.01 15.49 4.01
C VAL A 50 31.64 14.02 4.24
N ALA A 51 32.64 13.12 4.19
CA ALA A 51 32.44 11.68 4.39
C ALA A 51 31.75 11.34 5.73
N ALA A 52 32.05 12.06 6.81
CA ALA A 52 31.40 11.89 8.11
C ALA A 52 29.88 12.13 8.09
N LYS A 53 29.38 12.98 7.18
CA LYS A 53 27.95 13.23 7.00
C LYS A 53 27.30 12.22 6.04
N LYS A 54 28.09 11.56 5.18
CA LYS A 54 27.60 10.56 4.22
C LYS A 54 27.26 9.24 4.90
N ALA A 55 28.11 8.76 5.80
CA ALA A 55 27.91 7.46 6.49
C ALA A 55 26.50 7.29 7.11
N PRO A 56 25.97 8.22 7.93
CA PRO A 56 24.62 8.07 8.47
C PRO A 56 23.51 8.18 7.41
N LEU A 57 23.71 8.99 6.36
CA LEU A 57 22.75 9.12 5.26
C LEU A 57 22.68 7.84 4.41
N GLU A 58 23.82 7.17 4.19
CA GLU A 58 23.89 5.87 3.51
C GLU A 58 23.17 4.79 4.31
N GLU A 59 23.32 4.79 5.64
CA GLU A 59 22.61 3.86 6.51
C GLU A 59 21.09 4.07 6.44
N GLN A 60 20.63 5.32 6.54
CA GLN A 60 19.21 5.67 6.38
C GLN A 60 18.68 5.30 4.99
N LEU A 61 19.50 5.42 3.94
CA LEU A 61 19.13 5.01 2.60
C LEU A 61 18.94 3.49 2.53
N ARG A 62 19.86 2.71 3.09
CA ARG A 62 19.73 1.24 3.16
C ARG A 62 18.48 0.82 3.93
N GLU A 63 18.17 1.48 5.04
CA GLU A 63 16.94 1.21 5.79
C GLU A 63 15.68 1.50 4.96
N ALA A 64 15.65 2.63 4.26
CA ALA A 64 14.54 2.99 3.40
C ALA A 64 14.39 2.03 2.21
N GLU A 65 15.49 1.49 1.67
CA GLU A 65 15.46 0.44 0.64
C GLU A 65 14.90 -0.88 1.18
N HIS A 66 15.26 -1.26 2.41
CA HIS A 66 14.64 -2.41 3.09
C HIS A 66 13.13 -2.21 3.33
N ASP A 67 12.71 -0.98 3.64
CA ASP A 67 11.30 -0.64 3.77
C ASP A 67 10.57 -0.74 2.42
N LEU A 68 11.20 -0.30 1.33
CA LEU A 68 10.63 -0.42 -0.01
C LEU A 68 10.41 -1.90 -0.38
N LEU A 69 11.41 -2.75 -0.13
CA LEU A 69 11.30 -4.20 -0.32
C LEU A 69 10.17 -4.79 0.51
N TYR A 70 10.00 -4.33 1.75
CA TYR A 70 8.92 -4.77 2.63
C TYR A 70 7.54 -4.46 2.03
N VAL A 71 7.31 -3.22 1.59
CA VAL A 71 6.01 -2.85 1.00
C VAL A 71 5.76 -3.62 -0.30
N GLN A 72 6.75 -3.77 -1.16
CA GLN A 72 6.61 -4.42 -2.46
C GLN A 72 6.36 -5.94 -2.32
N HIS A 73 7.17 -6.62 -1.51
CA HIS A 73 7.19 -8.09 -1.44
C HIS A 73 6.50 -8.67 -0.19
N PHE A 74 5.70 -7.87 0.53
CA PHE A 74 4.95 -8.37 1.68
C PHE A 74 4.08 -9.60 1.33
N PRO A 75 4.07 -10.66 2.15
CA PRO A 75 3.26 -11.87 1.93
C PRO A 75 1.76 -11.57 1.80
N ARG A 76 1.19 -11.82 0.63
CA ARG A 76 -0.20 -11.45 0.28
C ARG A 76 -1.28 -12.19 1.09
N HIS A 77 -0.95 -13.34 1.66
CA HIS A 77 -1.88 -14.17 2.45
C HIS A 77 -1.91 -13.78 3.94
N LYS A 78 -1.08 -12.80 4.35
CA LYS A 78 -1.02 -12.27 5.71
C LYS A 78 -1.63 -10.86 5.76
N LYS A 79 -2.12 -10.47 6.94
CA LYS A 79 -2.52 -9.09 7.21
C LYS A 79 -1.30 -8.19 7.11
N TYR A 80 -1.42 -7.09 6.37
CA TYR A 80 -0.33 -6.13 6.24
C TYR A 80 -0.07 -5.43 7.57
N LEU A 81 1.21 -5.29 7.95
CA LEU A 81 1.62 -4.52 9.12
C LEU A 81 2.22 -3.20 8.61
N SER A 82 1.48 -2.11 8.85
CA SER A 82 1.80 -0.75 8.41
C SER A 82 3.19 -0.31 8.88
N LEU A 83 3.99 0.32 8.01
CA LEU A 83 5.29 0.88 8.38
C LEU A 83 5.18 2.11 9.29
N PHE A 84 4.12 2.91 9.11
CA PHE A 84 3.92 4.18 9.81
C PHE A 84 2.58 4.19 10.55
N PRO A 85 2.39 3.32 11.58
CA PRO A 85 1.16 3.31 12.36
C PRO A 85 1.10 4.53 13.29
N SER A 86 -0.11 5.00 13.61
CA SER A 86 -0.29 6.05 14.62
C SER A 86 0.06 5.58 16.04
N GLU A 87 -0.19 4.30 16.33
CA GLU A 87 0.13 3.65 17.60
C GLU A 87 1.06 2.46 17.39
N GLU A 88 2.13 2.39 18.20
CA GLU A 88 3.09 1.30 18.12
C GLU A 88 2.75 0.16 19.07
N ASN A 89 2.63 -1.05 18.52
CA ASN A 89 2.51 -2.27 19.31
C ASN A 89 3.80 -3.10 19.21
N PRO A 90 4.45 -3.46 20.34
CA PRO A 90 5.74 -4.15 20.33
C PRO A 90 5.70 -5.50 19.63
N TYR A 91 4.55 -6.20 19.67
CA TYR A 91 4.37 -7.47 18.97
C TYR A 91 4.40 -7.27 17.44
N VAL A 92 3.73 -6.23 16.96
CA VAL A 92 3.67 -5.88 15.53
C VAL A 92 5.05 -5.46 15.02
N THR A 93 5.80 -4.68 15.81
CA THR A 93 7.16 -4.25 15.48
C THR A 93 8.11 -5.45 15.34
N LYS A 94 8.03 -6.42 16.25
CA LYS A 94 8.84 -7.65 16.19
C LYS A 94 8.54 -8.49 14.95
N GLU A 95 7.27 -8.73 14.65
CA GLU A 95 6.89 -9.52 13.47
C GLU A 95 7.26 -8.80 12.17
N ARG A 96 7.14 -7.47 12.12
CA ARG A 96 7.60 -6.65 11.00
C ARG A 96 9.10 -6.79 10.78
N ALA A 97 9.90 -6.67 11.84
CA ALA A 97 11.36 -6.86 11.77
C ALA A 97 11.73 -8.25 11.24
N ARG A 98 11.03 -9.30 11.70
CA ARG A 98 11.21 -10.66 11.21
C ARG A 98 10.94 -10.79 9.70
N ILE A 99 9.85 -10.19 9.22
CA ILE A 99 9.49 -10.22 7.80
C ILE A 99 10.49 -9.40 6.98
N ARG A 100 10.90 -8.22 7.45
CA ARG A 100 11.94 -7.39 6.80
C ARG A 100 13.23 -8.19 6.62
N ALA A 101 13.75 -8.81 7.68
CA ALA A 101 14.97 -9.61 7.62
C ALA A 101 14.87 -10.77 6.62
N MET A 102 13.73 -11.47 6.59
CA MET A 102 13.48 -12.55 5.64
C MET A 102 13.46 -12.05 4.18
N LEU A 103 12.87 -10.88 3.92
CA LEU A 103 12.82 -10.29 2.58
C LEU A 103 14.19 -9.78 2.12
N VAL A 104 14.95 -9.14 3.01
CA VAL A 104 16.33 -8.71 2.71
C VAL A 104 17.20 -9.91 2.34
N ARG A 105 17.10 -11.01 3.11
CA ARG A 105 17.82 -12.25 2.79
C ARG A 105 17.44 -12.80 1.41
N ARG A 106 16.14 -12.89 1.11
CA ARG A 106 15.66 -13.36 -0.21
C ARG A 106 16.05 -12.43 -1.37
N SER A 107 16.12 -11.13 -1.10
CA SER A 107 16.60 -10.13 -2.06
C SER A 107 18.07 -10.39 -2.41
N ALA A 108 18.91 -10.59 -1.41
CA ALA A 108 20.33 -10.91 -1.59
C ALA A 108 20.54 -12.26 -2.32
N GLU A 109 19.67 -13.24 -2.06
CA GLU A 109 19.63 -14.54 -2.76
C GLU A 109 19.06 -14.43 -4.19
N GLY A 110 18.54 -13.28 -4.62
CA GLY A 110 17.91 -13.09 -5.94
C GLY A 110 16.62 -13.91 -6.15
N THR A 111 16.03 -14.46 -5.08
CA THR A 111 14.88 -15.38 -5.14
C THR A 111 13.54 -14.65 -4.93
N LEU A 112 13.52 -13.32 -5.07
CA LEU A 112 12.27 -12.56 -5.01
C LEU A 112 11.45 -12.83 -6.26
N GLU A 113 10.23 -13.37 -6.09
CA GLU A 113 9.29 -13.54 -7.19
C GLU A 113 8.93 -12.17 -7.77
N SER A 114 9.52 -11.83 -8.93
CA SER A 114 9.10 -10.70 -9.74
C SER A 114 7.75 -11.04 -10.36
N LYS A 115 6.66 -10.56 -9.77
CA LYS A 115 5.38 -10.64 -10.48
C LYS A 115 5.45 -9.68 -11.66
N PRO A 116 5.06 -10.09 -12.89
CA PRO A 116 4.84 -9.11 -13.94
C PRO A 116 3.74 -8.19 -13.44
N GLU A 117 4.07 -6.91 -13.24
CA GLU A 117 3.04 -5.90 -13.03
C GLU A 117 2.05 -6.08 -14.16
N SER A 118 0.78 -6.34 -13.80
CA SER A 118 -0.30 -6.38 -14.77
C SER A 118 -0.18 -5.11 -15.57
N LYS A 119 0.19 -5.23 -16.86
CA LYS A 119 0.14 -4.14 -17.83
C LYS A 119 -1.17 -3.41 -17.53
N SER A 120 -1.06 -2.16 -17.10
CA SER A 120 -2.18 -1.24 -17.06
C SER A 120 -2.73 -1.22 -18.47
N VAL A 121 -3.72 -2.06 -18.75
CA VAL A 121 -4.46 -2.03 -20.00
C VAL A 121 -5.14 -0.68 -19.93
N SER A 122 -4.57 0.28 -20.66
CA SER A 122 -5.08 1.63 -20.72
C SER A 122 -6.56 1.53 -21.06
N LYS A 123 -7.38 2.30 -20.33
CA LYS A 123 -8.84 2.33 -20.47
C LYS A 123 -9.30 2.55 -21.92
N ALA A 124 -8.40 3.08 -22.78
CA ALA A 124 -8.57 3.22 -24.22
C ALA A 124 -8.76 1.89 -24.98
N ALA A 125 -8.05 0.81 -24.63
CA ALA A 125 -8.14 -0.45 -25.39
C ALA A 125 -9.46 -1.22 -25.18
N ARG A 126 -10.24 -0.87 -24.14
CA ARG A 126 -11.55 -1.48 -23.89
C ARG A 126 -12.68 -0.83 -24.69
N LYS A 127 -12.47 0.38 -25.25
CA LYS A 127 -13.47 1.09 -26.06
C LYS A 127 -13.50 0.58 -27.51
N GLU A 128 -12.32 0.29 -28.07
CA GLU A 128 -12.16 -0.21 -29.45
C GLU A 128 -12.79 -1.61 -29.67
N ALA A 129 -12.97 -2.41 -28.63
CA ALA A 129 -13.60 -3.74 -28.73
C ALA A 129 -15.15 -3.70 -28.69
N ARG A 130 -15.76 -2.56 -28.35
CA ARG A 130 -17.23 -2.43 -28.25
C ARG A 130 -17.88 -1.76 -29.47
N GLU A 131 -17.11 -1.06 -30.30
CA GLU A 131 -17.64 -0.34 -31.48
C GLU A 131 -17.71 -1.21 -32.76
N GLY A 132 -17.35 -2.50 -32.70
CA GLY A 132 -17.31 -3.41 -33.86
C GLY A 132 -18.36 -4.51 -33.93
N ALA A 133 -19.29 -4.63 -32.98
CA ALA A 133 -20.32 -5.67 -32.98
C ALA A 133 -21.70 -5.05 -32.80
N GLY A 134 -22.35 -4.72 -33.91
CA GLY A 134 -23.75 -4.37 -33.94
C GLY A 134 -24.66 -5.60 -33.81
N GLY A 135 -25.79 -5.41 -33.13
CA GLY A 135 -26.98 -6.25 -33.24
C GLY A 135 -27.29 -7.10 -32.01
N GLY A 136 -28.35 -6.73 -31.29
CA GLY A 136 -29.01 -7.58 -30.29
C GLY A 136 -29.55 -6.78 -29.10
N GLU A 137 -30.78 -6.31 -29.21
CA GLU A 137 -31.61 -5.88 -28.08
C GLU A 137 -31.87 -7.09 -27.17
N GLU A 138 -31.47 -7.01 -25.90
CA GLU A 138 -32.15 -7.71 -24.81
C GLU A 138 -32.21 -6.74 -23.62
N GLU A 139 -33.43 -6.46 -23.20
CA GLU A 139 -33.78 -5.76 -21.97
C GLU A 139 -33.32 -6.62 -20.78
N ASP A 140 -32.47 -6.08 -19.92
CA ASP A 140 -32.25 -6.63 -18.58
C ASP A 140 -32.32 -5.47 -17.58
N GLU A 141 -33.24 -5.62 -16.64
CA GLU A 141 -33.73 -4.59 -15.75
C GLU A 141 -32.65 -4.17 -14.75
N SER A 142 -32.46 -2.86 -14.69
CA SER A 142 -31.54 -2.17 -13.81
C SER A 142 -32.19 -2.00 -12.43
N GLU A 143 -31.67 -2.70 -11.42
CA GLU A 143 -31.78 -2.27 -10.02
C GLU A 143 -30.37 -2.11 -9.44
N GLY A 144 -29.80 -0.94 -9.67
CA GLY A 144 -28.72 -0.38 -8.89
C GLY A 144 -29.09 1.07 -8.59
N GLU A 145 -29.72 1.31 -7.44
CA GLU A 145 -29.93 2.67 -6.96
C GLU A 145 -28.57 3.24 -6.54
N ASP A 146 -28.20 4.31 -7.25
CA ASP A 146 -27.04 5.14 -7.02
C ASP A 146 -27.16 5.92 -5.70
N GLU A 147 -25.97 6.19 -5.16
CA GLU A 147 -25.68 6.97 -3.96
C GLU A 147 -26.31 8.37 -4.00
N GLU A 148 -27.15 8.71 -3.01
CA GLU A 148 -27.39 10.11 -2.63
C GLU A 148 -26.32 10.50 -1.61
N ASP A 149 -25.24 11.09 -2.14
CA ASP A 149 -24.16 11.76 -1.41
C ASP A 149 -24.72 13.03 -0.76
N THR A 150 -25.39 12.87 0.38
CA THR A 150 -25.75 13.98 1.26
C THR A 150 -24.49 14.39 2.02
N LEU A 151 -23.81 15.38 1.45
CA LEU A 151 -22.82 16.21 2.13
C LEU A 151 -23.51 16.98 3.26
N GLU A 152 -23.75 16.34 4.40
CA GLU A 152 -24.00 17.07 5.64
C GLU A 152 -22.66 17.56 6.20
N GLU A 153 -22.54 18.87 6.11
CA GLU A 153 -21.48 19.75 6.54
C GLU A 153 -20.82 19.33 7.85
N ASP A 154 -19.50 19.15 7.75
CA ASP A 154 -18.55 18.89 8.82
C ASP A 154 -18.58 20.06 9.83
N ALA A 155 -19.44 19.96 10.85
CA ALA A 155 -19.47 20.85 12.02
C ALA A 155 -18.22 20.70 12.94
N PHE A 156 -17.12 20.19 12.40
CA PHE A 156 -15.88 19.89 13.12
C PHE A 156 -14.94 21.09 13.27
N PHE A 157 -15.21 22.22 12.60
CA PHE A 157 -14.35 23.41 12.62
C PHE A 157 -15.02 24.73 13.06
N ALA A 158 -16.17 24.67 13.74
CA ALA A 158 -16.82 25.86 14.29
C ALA A 158 -16.73 25.89 15.82
N GLY A 159 -15.83 26.75 16.34
CA GLY A 159 -16.00 27.33 17.68
C GLY A 159 -15.18 26.72 18.82
N ALA A 160 -13.87 26.55 18.64
CA ALA A 160 -12.93 26.57 19.77
C ALA A 160 -12.29 27.96 19.82
N ASP A 161 -13.06 28.95 20.27
CA ASP A 161 -12.55 30.25 20.71
C ASP A 161 -13.50 30.79 21.79
N GLU A 162 -13.48 30.15 22.97
CA GLU A 162 -13.99 30.75 24.21
C GLU A 162 -12.78 31.02 25.08
N ALA A 163 -12.12 32.13 24.75
CA ALA A 163 -11.08 32.75 25.56
C ALA A 163 -11.76 33.46 26.74
N ASP A 164 -11.47 32.96 27.94
CA ASP A 164 -10.90 33.73 29.06
C ASP A 164 -11.46 35.16 29.26
N GLU A 165 -12.43 35.32 30.17
CA GLU A 165 -12.51 36.55 30.95
C GLU A 165 -12.86 36.24 32.42
N ALA A 166 -11.90 36.62 33.26
CA ALA A 166 -11.91 36.51 34.71
C ALA A 166 -12.61 37.72 35.36
N ASP A 167 -13.04 37.51 36.61
CA ASP A 167 -13.27 38.48 37.70
C ASP A 167 -13.47 39.97 37.36
N GLU A 168 -14.67 40.49 37.63
CA GLU A 168 -14.95 41.54 38.65
C GLU A 168 -16.46 41.79 38.86
#